data_AF-A0A934AW13-F1
#
_entry.id   AF-A0A934AW13-F1
#
_cell.length_a   1.000
_cell.length_b   1.000
_cell.length_c   1.000
_cell.angle_alpha   90.00
_cell.angle_beta   90.00
_cell.angle_gamma   90.00
#
_symmetry.space_group_name_H-M   'P 1'
#
loop_
_entity.id
_entity.type
_entity.pdbx_description
1 polymer ?
#
loop_
_entity_poly.entity_id
_entity_poly.type
_entity_poly.pdbx_seq_one_letter_code
_entity_poly.pdbx_strand_id
1 'polypeptide(L)' 'MTPVEKIRAEYEKAAAKKHELSEKLKQLEHAESKSFNDIWMTRDQIAYWQGMAEGLKFALNEMGK' A
#
# COMPACT_ATOMS: atom_id res chain seq x y z
N MET A 1 19.91 -8.79 9.90
CA MET A 1 19.08 -8.28 8.81
C MET A 1 19.91 -7.38 7.91
N THR A 2 20.17 -7.81 6.69
CA THR A 2 20.91 -7.07 5.65
C THR A 2 20.08 -5.89 5.14
N PRO A 3 20.70 -4.86 4.52
CA PRO A 3 19.96 -3.75 3.91
C PRO A 3 18.87 -4.22 2.93
N VAL A 4 19.17 -5.24 2.12
CA VAL A 4 18.22 -5.83 1.16
C VAL A 4 17.03 -6.46 1.89
N GLU A 5 17.27 -7.20 2.97
CA GLU A 5 16.20 -7.80 3.78
C GLU A 5 15.31 -6.72 4.43
N LYS A 6 15.89 -5.59 4.86
CA LYS A 6 15.09 -4.47 5.40
C LYS A 6 14.17 -3.87 4.35
N ILE A 7 14.71 -3.61 3.15
CA ILE A 7 13.93 -3.00 2.05
C ILE A 7 12.84 -3.97 1.58
N ARG A 8 13.14 -5.28 1.54
CA ARG A 8 12.15 -6.31 1.23
C ARG A 8 11.02 -6.35 2.24
N ALA A 9 11.35 -6.31 3.54
CA ALA A 9 10.34 -6.29 4.60
C ALA A 9 9.43 -5.04 4.52
N GLU A 10 10.00 -3.86 4.27
CA GLU A 10 9.19 -2.65 4.08
C GLU A 10 8.34 -2.69 2.80
N TYR A 11 8.85 -3.31 1.71
CA TYR A 11 8.07 -3.52 0.50
C TYR A 11 6.86 -4.42 0.76
N GLU A 12 7.07 -5.55 1.42
CA GLU A 12 6.00 -6.50 1.76
C GLU A 12 4.95 -5.85 2.67
N LYS A 13 5.40 -5.06 3.65
CA LYS A 13 4.51 -4.27 4.51
C LYS A 13 3.69 -3.25 3.72
N ALA A 14 4.31 -2.51 2.81
CA ALA A 14 3.62 -1.54 1.97
C ALA A 14 2.57 -2.22 1.06
N ALA A 15 2.93 -3.36 0.45
CA ALA A 15 2.02 -4.15 -0.37
C ALA A 15 0.84 -4.69 0.45
N ALA A 16 1.10 -5.21 1.65
CA ALA A 16 0.05 -5.69 2.57
C ALA A 16 -0.91 -4.56 2.98
N LYS A 17 -0.38 -3.38 3.33
CA LYS A 17 -1.20 -2.21 3.68
C LYS A 17 -2.05 -1.72 2.51
N LYS A 18 -1.49 -1.68 1.30
CA LYS A 18 -2.26 -1.36 0.09
C LYS A 18 -3.43 -2.35 -0.09
N HIS A 19 -3.17 -3.64 0.08
CA HIS A 19 -4.20 -4.68 -0.07
C HIS A 19 -5.30 -4.53 0.98
N GLU A 20 -4.95 -4.42 2.27
CA GLU A 20 -5.88 -4.20 3.37
C GLU A 20 -6.82 -3.01 3.11
N LEU A 21 -6.24 -1.87 2.71
CA LEU A 21 -7.00 -0.66 2.42
C LEU A 21 -7.87 -0.79 1.16
N SER A 22 -7.43 -1.56 0.18
CA SER A 22 -8.22 -1.83 -1.03
C SER A 22 -9.46 -2.66 -0.71
N GLU A 23 -9.35 -3.66 0.17
CA GLU A 23 -10.51 -4.42 0.65
C GLU A 23 -11.43 -3.54 1.50
N LYS A 24 -10.87 -2.68 2.36
CA LYS A 24 -11.66 -1.68 3.11
C LYS A 24 -12.40 -0.73 2.19
N LEU A 25 -11.76 -0.23 1.13
CA LEU A 25 -12.39 0.66 0.16
C LEU A 25 -13.59 -0.01 -0.51
N LYS A 26 -13.44 -1.28 -0.92
CA LYS A 26 -14.56 -2.05 -1.49
C LYS A 26 -15.72 -2.12 -0.51
N GLN A 27 -15.47 -2.41 0.78
CA GLN A 27 -16.52 -2.46 1.80
C GLN A 27 -17.21 -1.10 1.97
N LEU A 28 -16.46 -0.01 2.02
CA LEU A 28 -17.01 1.35 2.14
C LEU A 28 -17.86 1.76 0.92
N GLU A 29 -17.45 1.36 -0.27
CA GLU A 29 -18.18 1.67 -1.52
C GLU A 29 -19.49 0.87 -1.67
N HIS A 30 -19.59 -0.30 -1.02
CA HIS A 30 -20.77 -1.17 -1.02
C HIS A 30 -21.65 -1.02 0.23
N ALA A 31 -21.26 -0.22 1.22
CA ALA A 31 -22.05 0.03 2.40
C ALA A 31 -23.35 0.78 2.05
N GLU A 32 -24.45 0.45 2.76
CA GLU A 32 -25.77 1.08 2.55
C GLU A 32 -25.73 2.60 2.77
N SER A 33 -24.92 3.06 3.73
CA SER A 33 -24.60 4.48 3.92
C SER A 33 -23.16 4.75 3.54
N LYS A 34 -22.96 5.53 2.48
CA LYS A 34 -21.62 5.87 1.99
C LYS A 34 -21.03 7.02 2.81
N SER A 35 -19.96 6.74 3.54
CA SER A 35 -19.12 7.80 4.14
C SER A 35 -18.11 8.30 3.11
N PHE A 36 -18.45 9.39 2.39
CA PHE A 36 -17.58 9.97 1.36
C PHE A 36 -16.21 10.39 1.90
N ASN A 37 -16.16 10.87 3.15
CA ASN A 37 -14.90 11.23 3.80
C ASN A 37 -14.00 10.00 3.98
N ASP A 38 -14.55 8.89 4.50
CA ASP A 38 -13.77 7.67 4.71
C ASP A 38 -13.31 7.05 3.39
N ILE A 39 -14.15 7.10 2.35
CA ILE A 39 -13.78 6.68 0.99
C ILE A 39 -12.61 7.51 0.48
N TRP A 40 -12.68 8.84 0.62
CA TRP A 40 -11.63 9.74 0.15
C TRP A 40 -10.31 9.52 0.88
N MET A 41 -10.33 9.50 2.22
CA MET A 41 -9.12 9.21 3.01
C MET A 41 -8.53 7.83 2.69
N THR A 42 -9.37 6.81 2.51
CA THR A 42 -8.90 5.45 2.20
C THR A 42 -8.20 5.42 0.83
N ARG A 43 -8.71 6.16 -0.17
CA ARG A 43 -8.07 6.28 -1.48
C ARG A 43 -6.71 6.96 -1.41
N ASP A 44 -6.58 8.03 -0.65
CA ASP A 44 -5.29 8.71 -0.45
C ASP A 44 -4.27 7.81 0.24
N GLN A 45 -4.71 7.04 1.24
CA GLN A 45 -3.86 6.05 1.90
C GLN A 45 -3.41 4.94 0.94
N ILE A 46 -4.29 4.45 0.06
CA ILE A 46 -3.93 3.48 -0.98
C ILE A 46 -2.85 4.07 -1.90
N ALA A 47 -3.03 5.30 -2.37
CA ALA A 47 -2.07 5.97 -3.25
C ALA A 47 -0.69 6.12 -2.58
N TYR A 48 -0.65 6.52 -1.31
CA TYR A 48 0.58 6.60 -0.53
C TYR A 48 1.31 5.25 -0.47
N TRP A 49 0.61 4.17 -0.06
CA TRP A 49 1.23 2.85 0.08
C TRP A 49 1.62 2.25 -1.27
N GLN A 50 0.90 2.56 -2.34
CA GLN A 50 1.30 2.20 -3.69
C GLN A 50 2.61 2.87 -4.10
N GLY A 51 2.74 4.19 -3.93
CA GLY A 51 3.98 4.91 -4.25
C GLY A 51 5.18 4.38 -3.45
N MET A 52 4.97 4.10 -2.16
CA MET A 52 6.00 3.47 -1.32
C MET A 52 6.42 2.09 -1.84
N ALA A 53 5.46 1.22 -2.17
CA ALA A 53 5.75 -0.11 -2.68
C ALA A 53 6.50 -0.06 -4.03
N GLU A 54 6.11 0.85 -4.93
CA GLU A 54 6.79 1.03 -6.22
C GLU A 54 8.24 1.51 -6.05
N GLY A 55 8.49 2.50 -5.19
CA GLY A 55 9.83 2.99 -4.89
C GLY A 55 10.73 1.92 -4.26
N LEU A 56 10.20 1.14 -3.32
CA LEU A 56 10.94 0.04 -2.70
C LEU A 56 11.23 -1.10 -3.68
N LYS A 57 10.27 -1.43 -4.55
CA LYS A 57 10.48 -2.41 -5.63
C LYS A 57 11.57 -1.97 -6.59
N PHE A 58 11.59 -0.69 -6.95
CA PHE A 58 12.66 -0.11 -7.77
C PHE A 58 14.03 -0.27 -7.09
N ALA A 59 14.15 0.11 -5.81
CA ALA A 59 15.40 -0.04 -5.06
C ALA A 59 15.87 -1.52 -4.98
N LEU A 60 14.95 -2.46 -4.76
CA LEU A 60 15.26 -3.90 -4.76
C LEU A 60 15.81 -4.37 -6.10
N ASN A 61 15.24 -3.91 -7.21
CA ASN A 61 15.70 -4.25 -8.54
C ASN A 61 17.10 -3.71 -8.84
N GLU A 62 17.41 -2.48 -8.41
CA GLU A 62 18.75 -1.88 -8.61
C GLU A 62 19.84 -2.56 -7.76
N MET A 63 19.49 -3.12 -6.60
CA MET A 63 20.46 -3.89 -5.78
C MET A 63 20.70 -5.32 -6.27
N GLY A 64 19.85 -5.84 -7.16
CA GLY A 64 19.98 -7.17 -7.75
C GLY A 64 20.71 -7.19 -9.10
N LYS A 65 21.14 -6.03 -9.60
CA LYS A 65 22.01 -5.87 -10.77
C LYS A 65 23.47 -5.94 -10.35
#